data_AF-A0A284VLP2-F1
#
_entry.id   AF-A0A284VLP2-F1
#
_cell.length_a   1.000
_cell.length_b   1.000
_cell.length_c   1.000
_cell.angle_alpha   90.00
_cell.angle_beta   90.00
_cell.angle_gamma   90.00
#
_symmetry.space_group_name_H-M   'P 1'
#
loop_
_entity.id
_entity.type
_entity.pdbx_description
1 polymer ?
#
loop_
_entity_poly.entity_id
_entity_poly.type
_entity_poly.pdbx_seq_one_letter_code
_entity_poly.pdbx_strand_id
1 'polypeptide(L)'
;MDVFRFAYFPFVNAAAKYVEALDFKLEELFSERAFEQVRERGKHRVLEAIGDGITRNASPSEESAKKELLSYPVARILVSCINDGYLIKRYALSEANQLSRK
;
A
#
# COMPACT_ATOMS: atom_id res chain seq x y z
N MET A 1 11.13 -0.89 -14.35
CA MET A 1 11.14 -1.52 -13.01
C MET A 1 9.99 -2.51 -12.98
N ASP A 2 10.16 -3.65 -12.33
CA ASP A 2 9.12 -4.67 -12.21
C ASP A 2 8.19 -4.38 -11.02
N VAL A 3 7.05 -5.08 -10.99
CA VAL A 3 6.04 -4.95 -9.94
C VAL A 3 6.57 -5.31 -8.55
N PHE A 4 7.57 -6.21 -8.48
CA PHE A 4 8.20 -6.62 -7.23
C PHE A 4 8.91 -5.45 -6.56
N ARG A 5 9.68 -4.66 -7.31
CA ARG A 5 10.30 -3.43 -6.79
C ARG A 5 9.26 -2.40 -6.42
N PHE A 6 8.19 -2.23 -7.21
CA PHE A 6 7.13 -1.28 -6.88
C PHE A 6 6.40 -1.64 -5.58
N ALA A 7 6.22 -2.93 -5.27
CA ALA A 7 5.69 -3.35 -3.97
C ALA A 7 6.57 -2.91 -2.78
N TYR A 8 7.89 -2.81 -2.96
CA TYR A 8 8.82 -2.25 -1.97
C TYR A 8 8.88 -0.72 -1.98
N PHE A 9 8.64 -0.08 -3.11
CA PHE A 9 8.75 1.37 -3.26
C PHE A 9 7.46 1.96 -3.85
N PRO A 10 6.30 1.83 -3.18
CA PRO A 10 5.00 2.17 -3.78
C PRO A 10 4.77 3.69 -3.91
N PHE A 11 5.64 4.51 -3.31
CA PHE A 11 5.57 5.98 -3.31
C PHE A 11 6.45 6.63 -4.40
N VAL A 12 7.20 5.87 -5.20
CA VAL A 12 8.00 6.43 -6.30
C VAL A 12 7.13 6.70 -7.53
N ASN A 13 7.48 7.71 -8.32
CA ASN A 13 6.71 8.09 -9.52
C ASN A 13 6.50 6.93 -10.50
N ALA A 14 7.51 6.08 -10.67
CA ALA A 14 7.41 4.91 -11.55
C ALA A 14 6.36 3.88 -11.07
N ALA A 15 6.16 3.73 -9.75
CA ALA A 15 5.12 2.87 -9.21
C ALA A 15 3.73 3.47 -9.44
N ALA A 16 3.58 4.79 -9.30
CA ALA A 16 2.33 5.48 -9.61
C ALA A 16 1.93 5.32 -11.09
N LYS A 17 2.89 5.49 -12.01
CA LYS A 17 2.66 5.25 -13.46
C LYS A 17 2.29 3.80 -13.77
N TYR A 18 2.86 2.84 -13.04
CA TYR A 18 2.49 1.44 -13.19
C TYR A 18 1.05 1.19 -12.77
N VAL A 19 0.61 1.78 -11.64
CA VAL A 19 -0.78 1.66 -11.17
C VAL A 19 -1.74 2.33 -12.14
N GLU A 20 -1.40 3.50 -12.68
CA GLU A 20 -2.19 4.19 -13.71
C GLU A 20 -2.37 3.33 -14.96
N ALA A 21 -1.33 2.61 -15.39
CA ALA A 21 -1.39 1.70 -16.53
C ALA A 21 -2.22 0.42 -16.30
N LEU A 22 -2.66 0.13 -15.06
CA LEU A 22 -3.57 -0.99 -14.79
C LEU A 22 -5.03 -0.69 -15.18
N ASP A 23 -5.35 0.57 -15.50
CA ASP A 23 -6.61 1.02 -16.11
C ASP A 23 -7.89 0.57 -15.39
N PHE A 24 -7.86 0.53 -14.05
CA PHE A 24 -9.04 0.34 -13.22
C PHE A 24 -9.48 1.67 -12.60
N LYS A 25 -10.77 1.84 -12.39
CA LYS A 25 -11.35 3.01 -11.75
C LYS A 25 -11.27 2.92 -10.24
N LEU A 26 -11.24 4.07 -9.57
CA LEU A 26 -11.19 4.13 -8.12
C LEU A 26 -12.39 3.43 -7.47
N GLU A 27 -13.57 3.53 -8.07
CA GLU A 27 -14.79 2.87 -7.59
C GLU A 27 -14.62 1.35 -7.56
N GLU A 28 -14.01 0.76 -8.60
CA GLU A 28 -13.77 -0.68 -8.70
C GLU A 28 -12.88 -1.18 -7.56
N LEU A 29 -11.87 -0.40 -7.15
CA LEU A 29 -11.00 -0.70 -6.01
C LEU A 29 -11.79 -0.92 -4.70
N PHE A 30 -12.91 -0.22 -4.54
CA PHE A 30 -13.73 -0.26 -3.33
C PHE A 30 -14.98 -1.14 -3.43
N SER A 31 -15.52 -1.37 -4.63
CA SER A 31 -16.73 -2.18 -4.84
C SER A 31 -16.44 -3.62 -5.25
N GLU A 32 -15.41 -3.85 -6.08
CA GLU A 32 -15.20 -5.16 -6.68
C GLU A 32 -14.57 -6.15 -5.70
N ARG A 33 -15.00 -7.40 -5.80
CA ARG A 33 -14.49 -8.51 -4.99
C ARG A 33 -13.02 -8.81 -5.30
N ALA A 34 -12.58 -8.58 -6.54
CA ALA A 34 -11.20 -8.77 -6.96
C ALA A 34 -10.20 -7.96 -6.11
N PHE A 35 -10.63 -6.82 -5.56
CA PHE A 35 -9.79 -5.95 -4.72
C PHE A 35 -10.01 -6.16 -3.21
N GLU A 36 -10.82 -7.13 -2.78
CA GLU A 36 -11.08 -7.40 -1.36
C GLU A 36 -9.79 -7.61 -0.57
N GLN A 37 -8.89 -8.45 -1.08
CA GLN A 37 -7.61 -8.71 -0.41
C GLN A 37 -6.68 -7.48 -0.42
N VAL A 38 -6.81 -6.59 -1.41
CA VAL A 38 -6.06 -5.33 -1.45
C VAL A 38 -6.53 -4.41 -0.33
N ARG A 39 -7.85 -4.33 -0.12
CA ARG A 39 -8.45 -3.53 0.94
C ARG A 39 -8.07 -4.03 2.33
N GLU A 40 -8.19 -5.34 2.55
CA GLU A 40 -7.78 -5.95 3.81
C GLU A 40 -6.30 -5.73 4.09
N ARG A 41 -5.44 -5.87 3.07
CA ARG A 41 -4.01 -5.60 3.23
C ARG A 41 -3.76 -4.11 3.54
N GLY A 42 -4.46 -3.20 2.89
CA GLY A 42 -4.34 -1.75 3.13
C GLY A 42 -4.73 -1.38 4.57
N LYS A 43 -5.83 -1.96 5.07
CA LYS A 43 -6.24 -1.84 6.48
C LYS A 43 -5.18 -2.39 7.42
N HIS A 44 -4.68 -3.61 7.18
CA HIS A 44 -3.61 -4.21 7.98
C HIS A 44 -2.37 -3.31 8.02
N ARG A 45 -1.98 -2.72 6.89
CA ARG A 45 -0.84 -1.81 6.78
C ARG A 45 -0.97 -0.60 7.72
N VAL A 46 -2.17 -0.04 7.85
CA VAL A 46 -2.45 1.06 8.79
C VAL A 46 -2.36 0.57 10.25
N LEU A 47 -2.93 -0.59 10.55
CA LEU A 47 -2.88 -1.18 11.90
C LEU A 47 -1.44 -1.51 12.33
N GLU A 48 -0.64 -2.09 11.44
CA GLU A 48 0.78 -2.38 11.66
C GLU A 48 1.57 -1.10 11.94
N ALA A 49 1.29 -0.01 11.23
CA ALA A 49 1.94 1.27 11.47
C ALA A 49 1.63 1.85 12.86
N ILE A 50 0.45 1.56 13.40
CA ILE A 50 0.07 1.94 14.77
C ILE A 50 0.78 1.06 15.81
N GLY A 51 0.96 -0.22 15.51
CA GLY A 51 1.67 -1.18 16.35
C GLY A 51 3.20 -1.16 16.18
N ASP A 52 3.74 -2.33 15.83
CA ASP A 52 5.19 -2.61 15.80
C ASP A 52 5.91 -2.13 14.52
N GLY A 53 5.16 -1.60 13.56
CA GLY A 53 5.62 -1.15 12.25
C GLY A 53 5.18 -2.05 11.10
N ILE A 54 5.18 -1.49 9.89
CA ILE A 54 4.70 -2.16 8.69
C ILE A 54 5.62 -3.33 8.31
N THR A 55 5.07 -4.55 8.32
CA THR A 55 5.78 -5.71 7.82
C THR A 55 5.43 -5.92 6.35
N ARG A 56 6.45 -5.96 5.47
CA ARG A 56 6.24 -6.32 4.07
C ARG A 56 6.68 -7.75 3.85
N ASN A 57 5.71 -8.62 3.57
CA ASN A 57 5.97 -9.99 3.21
C ASN A 57 6.65 -10.05 1.83
N ALA A 58 7.50 -11.05 1.62
CA ALA A 58 7.94 -11.35 0.27
C ALA A 58 6.72 -11.69 -0.59
N SER A 59 6.62 -11.09 -1.77
CA SER A 59 5.58 -11.39 -2.74
C SER A 59 6.09 -12.51 -3.66
N PRO A 60 5.68 -13.78 -3.47
CA PRO A 60 6.19 -14.91 -4.25
C PRO A 60 5.69 -14.91 -5.72
N SER A 61 4.71 -14.05 -6.04
CA SER A 61 4.08 -13.97 -7.36
C SER A 61 3.83 -12.53 -7.77
N GLU A 62 3.65 -12.28 -9.08
CA GLU A 62 3.27 -10.94 -9.56
C GLU A 62 1.93 -10.48 -8.99
N GLU A 63 0.95 -11.38 -8.84
CA GLU A 63 -0.35 -11.04 -8.27
C GLU A 63 -0.23 -10.59 -6.81
N SER A 64 0.56 -11.31 -6.02
CA SER A 64 0.83 -10.92 -4.63
C SER A 64 1.62 -9.61 -4.54
N ALA A 65 2.49 -9.32 -5.52
CA ALA A 65 3.21 -8.05 -5.61
C ALA A 65 2.27 -6.89 -6.01
N LYS A 66 1.37 -7.11 -6.96
CA LYS A 66 0.30 -6.14 -7.32
C LYS A 66 -0.58 -5.84 -6.12
N LYS A 67 -1.01 -6.86 -5.39
CA LYS A 67 -1.79 -6.70 -4.16
C LYS A 67 -1.05 -5.84 -3.13
N GLU A 68 0.22 -6.15 -2.88
CA GLU A 68 1.05 -5.40 -1.94
C GLU A 68 1.23 -3.93 -2.39
N LEU A 69 1.50 -3.70 -3.68
CA LEU A 69 1.59 -2.37 -4.28
C LEU A 69 0.27 -1.58 -4.12
N LEU A 70 -0.87 -2.16 -4.51
CA LEU A 70 -2.17 -1.50 -4.46
C LEU A 70 -2.70 -1.31 -3.03
N SER A 71 -2.19 -2.04 -2.05
CA SER A 71 -2.56 -1.81 -0.65
C SER A 71 -2.02 -0.49 -0.10
N TYR A 72 -0.95 0.06 -0.69
CA TYR A 72 -0.41 1.37 -0.31
C TYR A 72 -1.38 2.52 -0.58
N PRO A 73 -1.94 2.71 -1.80
CA PRO A 73 -2.93 3.76 -2.03
C PRO A 73 -4.19 3.57 -1.19
N VAL A 74 -4.64 2.33 -0.92
CA VAL A 74 -5.74 2.09 0.03
C VAL A 74 -5.40 2.61 1.42
N ALA A 75 -4.23 2.25 1.96
CA ALA A 75 -3.79 2.70 3.28
C ALA A 75 -3.68 4.24 3.34
N ARG A 76 -3.16 4.87 2.29
CA ARG A 76 -3.09 6.33 2.16
C ARG A 76 -4.48 6.99 2.16
N ILE A 77 -5.44 6.42 1.44
CA ILE A 77 -6.82 6.90 1.44
C ILE A 77 -7.43 6.78 2.84
N LEU A 78 -7.30 5.61 3.49
CA LEU A 78 -7.83 5.39 4.84
C LEU A 78 -7.28 6.41 5.85
N VAL A 79 -5.97 6.58 5.89
CA VAL A 79 -5.30 7.54 6.79
C VAL A 79 -5.74 8.98 6.49
N SER A 80 -5.90 9.32 5.20
CA SER A 80 -6.40 10.63 4.80
C SER A 80 -7.86 10.86 5.20
N CYS A 81 -8.73 9.86 5.08
CA CYS A 81 -10.13 9.94 5.46
C CYS A 81 -10.33 10.08 6.98
N ILE A 82 -9.48 9.42 7.78
CA ILE A 82 -9.49 9.56 9.25
C ILE A 82 -9.06 10.97 9.66
N ASN A 83 -8.17 11.60 8.88
CA ASN A 83 -7.71 12.97 9.07
C ASN A 83 -7.12 13.25 10.48
N ASP A 84 -6.45 12.26 11.05
CA ASP A 84 -5.72 12.39 12.32
C ASP A 84 -4.24 12.69 12.06
N GLY A 85 -3.77 13.85 12.52
CA GLY A 85 -2.41 14.32 12.26
C GLY A 85 -1.32 13.44 12.89
N TYR A 86 -1.61 12.74 13.98
CA TYR A 86 -0.67 11.81 14.60
C TYR A 86 -0.59 10.51 13.78
N LEU A 87 -1.72 9.97 13.35
CA LEU A 87 -1.80 8.79 12.50
C LEU A 87 -1.11 9.01 11.15
N ILE A 88 -1.31 10.18 10.52
CA ILE A 88 -0.64 10.55 9.26
C ILE A 88 0.88 10.48 9.43
N LYS A 89 1.41 11.11 10.48
CA LYS A 89 2.85 11.13 10.77
C LYS A 89 3.38 9.73 11.08
N ARG A 90 2.68 8.98 11.93
CA ARG A 90 3.07 7.63 12.34
C ARG A 90 3.10 6.66 11.17
N TYR A 91 2.08 6.70 10.31
CA TYR A 91 2.03 5.91 9.09
C TYR A 91 3.18 6.24 8.14
N ALA A 92 3.41 7.53 7.87
CA ALA A 92 4.51 7.97 7.00
C ALA A 92 5.89 7.54 7.54
N LEU A 93 6.11 7.68 8.85
CA LEU A 93 7.35 7.25 9.50
C LEU A 93 7.54 5.73 9.43
N SER A 94 6.46 4.96 9.62
CA SER A 94 6.51 3.50 9.53
C SER A 94 6.87 3.02 8.11
N GLU A 95 6.26 3.63 7.08
CA GLU A 95 6.59 3.34 5.68
C GLU A 95 8.06 3.67 5.35
N ALA A 96 8.60 4.77 5.92
CA ALA A 96 9.99 5.16 5.72
C ALA A 96 10.98 4.24 6.47
N ASN A 97 10.73 3.93 7.74
CA ASN A 97 11.59 3.10 8.57
C ASN A 97 11.69 1.66 8.07
N GLN A 98 10.62 1.13 7.48
CA GLN A 98 10.65 -0.21 6.92
C GLN A 98 11.64 -0.33 5.75
N LEU A 99 11.92 0.77 5.05
CA LEU A 99 12.91 0.79 3.96
C LEU A 99 14.34 0.83 4.50
N SER A 100 14.57 1.57 5.58
CA SER A 100 15.91 1.77 6.14
C SER A 100 16.43 0.57 6.93
N ARG A 101 15.60 -0.45 7.18
CA ARG A 101 15.98 -1.70 7.86
C ARG A 101 16.58 -2.76 6.93
N LYS A 102 16.89 -2.42 5.67
CA LYS A 102 17.54 -3.29 4.68
C LYS A 102 18.85 -2.72 4.18
#